data_AF-A0A9E3J1V5-F1
#
_entry.id   AF-A0A9E3J1V5-F1
#
_cell.length_a   1.000
_cell.length_b   1.000
_cell.length_c   1.000
_cell.angle_alpha   90.00
_cell.angle_beta   90.00
_cell.angle_gamma   90.00
#
_symmetry.space_group_name_H-M   'P 1'
#
loop_
_entity.id
_entity.type
_entity.pdbx_description
1 polymer ?
#
loop_
_entity_poly.entity_id
_entity_poly.type
_entity_poly.pdbx_seq_one_letter_code
_entity_poly.pdbx_strand_id
1 'polypeptide(L)'
;MKLPGHDAIARQADEHLVTHKVKLPRKVVEHPFRQVAKRVLMALLVLAATALIVYADRDGYNDNSDQSVDFLDAWYYATVTLSTTGYGDITPVSDAARLTNIFVITPLRVLFLIILVGTTLEVLTERTREEWRLNRWRSTLRDHT
;
A
#
# COMPACT_ATOMS: atom_id res chain seq x y z
N MET A 1 61.99 -38.36 -25.36
CA MET A 1 62.12 -36.96 -24.94
C MET A 1 60.71 -36.41 -24.72
N LYS A 2 60.46 -35.80 -23.54
CA LYS A 2 59.21 -35.11 -23.12
C LYS A 2 58.72 -34.12 -24.21
N LEU A 3 57.43 -33.76 -24.34
CA LEU A 3 56.62 -33.13 -23.28
C LEU A 3 55.09 -33.35 -23.47
N PRO A 4 54.43 -34.11 -22.57
CA PRO A 4 53.00 -33.99 -22.32
C PRO A 4 52.80 -32.87 -21.29
N GLY A 5 52.53 -31.64 -21.75
CA GLY A 5 52.45 -30.49 -20.85
C GLY A 5 51.55 -29.35 -21.30
N HIS A 6 51.17 -29.29 -22.58
CA HIS A 6 50.36 -28.17 -23.08
C HIS A 6 48.84 -28.38 -22.96
N ASP A 7 48.35 -29.63 -22.97
CA ASP A 7 46.90 -29.89 -22.93
C ASP A 7 46.28 -29.78 -21.53
N ALA A 8 47.09 -29.93 -20.48
CA ALA A 8 46.63 -29.76 -19.09
C ALA A 8 46.36 -28.29 -18.76
N ILE A 9 47.16 -27.38 -19.30
CA ILE A 9 47.02 -25.93 -19.07
C ILE A 9 45.78 -25.39 -19.81
N ALA A 10 45.47 -25.91 -21.00
CA ALA A 10 44.28 -25.53 -21.75
C ALA A 10 42.97 -25.96 -21.05
N ARG A 11 42.92 -27.15 -20.44
CA ARG A 11 41.74 -27.60 -19.68
C ARG A 11 41.53 -26.82 -18.39
N GLN A 12 42.60 -26.39 -17.74
CA GLN A 12 42.52 -25.65 -16.48
C GLN A 12 42.13 -24.17 -16.67
N ALA A 13 42.38 -23.63 -17.87
CA ALA A 13 41.95 -22.28 -18.25
C ALA A 13 40.43 -22.18 -18.46
N ASP A 14 39.77 -23.24 -18.93
CA ASP A 14 38.32 -23.27 -19.15
C ASP A 14 37.51 -23.48 -17.87
N GLU A 15 38.04 -24.15 -16.84
CA GLU A 15 37.35 -24.28 -15.54
C GLU A 15 37.33 -22.96 -14.74
N HIS A 16 38.19 -22.01 -15.10
CA HIS A 16 38.25 -20.67 -14.52
C HIS A 16 37.33 -19.65 -15.24
N LEU A 17 36.36 -20.11 -16.03
CA LEU A 17 35.23 -19.31 -16.50
C LEU A 17 34.30 -18.96 -15.32
N VAL A 18 34.80 -18.02 -14.53
CA VAL A 18 34.09 -16.94 -13.85
C VAL A 18 32.59 -17.18 -13.81
N THR A 19 32.14 -17.98 -12.84
CA THR A 19 30.75 -17.92 -12.39
C THR A 19 30.60 -16.61 -11.64
N HIS A 20 30.64 -15.49 -12.36
CA HIS A 20 30.21 -14.20 -11.88
C HIS A 20 28.71 -14.37 -11.67
N LYS A 21 28.33 -14.86 -10.47
CA LYS A 21 26.96 -14.74 -9.99
C LYS A 21 26.67 -13.26 -9.96
N VAL A 22 26.04 -12.78 -11.03
CA VAL A 22 25.52 -11.42 -11.15
C VAL A 22 24.50 -11.26 -10.03
N LYS A 23 24.97 -10.82 -8.86
CA LYS A 23 24.10 -10.41 -7.76
C LYS A 23 23.51 -9.08 -8.21
N LEU A 24 22.35 -9.16 -8.85
CA LEU A 24 21.55 -7.99 -9.14
C LEU A 24 21.40 -7.19 -7.83
N PRO A 25 21.67 -5.87 -7.83
CA PRO A 25 21.46 -5.04 -6.65
C PRO A 25 19.99 -5.09 -6.30
N ARG A 26 19.65 -5.95 -5.34
CA ARG A 26 18.31 -5.99 -4.75
C ARG A 26 18.19 -4.68 -4.00
N LYS A 27 17.26 -3.81 -4.40
CA LYS A 27 16.91 -2.64 -3.58
C LYS A 27 16.61 -3.18 -2.19
N VAL A 28 17.48 -2.86 -1.23
CA VAL A 28 17.25 -3.16 0.16
C VAL A 28 16.03 -2.32 0.53
N VAL A 29 14.87 -2.96 0.61
CA VAL A 29 13.63 -2.31 1.05
C VAL A 29 13.89 -1.92 2.49
N GLU A 30 14.27 -0.67 2.73
CA GLU A 30 14.49 -0.14 4.07
C GLU A 30 13.19 -0.30 4.87
N HIS A 31 13.22 -1.23 5.82
CA HIS A 31 12.20 -1.55 6.82
C HIS A 31 10.74 -1.53 6.33
N PRO A 32 10.24 -2.64 5.72
CA PRO A 32 8.84 -2.80 5.31
C PRO A 32 7.84 -2.41 6.41
N PHE A 33 8.14 -2.75 7.66
CA PHE A 33 7.31 -2.40 8.82
C PHE A 33 7.19 -0.89 9.06
N ARG A 34 8.26 -0.10 8.83
CA ARG A 34 8.21 1.36 9.01
C ARG A 34 7.33 2.04 7.97
N GLN A 35 7.33 1.53 6.74
CA GLN A 35 6.48 2.05 5.67
C GLN A 35 5.00 1.78 5.96
N VAL A 36 4.67 0.55 6.37
CA VAL A 36 3.31 0.18 6.79
C VAL A 36 2.88 1.00 8.00
N ALA A 37 3.73 1.10 9.03
CA ALA A 37 3.41 1.87 10.24
C ALA A 37 3.14 3.36 9.93
N LYS A 38 3.93 4.00 9.08
CA LYS A 38 3.68 5.39 8.64
C LYS A 38 2.32 5.54 7.95
N ARG A 39 1.93 4.58 7.10
CA ARG A 39 0.63 4.62 6.42
C ARG A 39 -0.53 4.40 7.36
N VAL A 40 -0.44 3.42 8.25
CA VAL A 40 -1.44 3.20 9.30
C VAL A 40 -1.57 4.45 10.16
N LEU A 41 -0.47 5.08 10.55
CA LEU A 41 -0.49 6.33 11.29
C LEU A 41 -1.20 7.45 10.50
N MET A 42 -0.89 7.63 9.21
CA MET A 42 -1.58 8.63 8.37
C MET A 42 -3.08 8.33 8.23
N ALA A 43 -3.47 7.07 8.06
CA ALA A 43 -4.87 6.67 8.00
C ALA A 43 -5.60 6.96 9.32
N LEU A 44 -4.97 6.64 10.45
CA LEU A 44 -5.49 6.95 11.79
C LEU A 44 -5.60 8.47 12.01
N LEU A 45 -4.65 9.26 11.52
CA LEU A 45 -4.72 10.73 11.60
C LEU A 45 -5.87 11.30 10.78
N VAL A 46 -6.09 10.80 9.56
CA VAL A 46 -7.24 11.20 8.72
C VAL A 46 -8.56 10.84 9.40
N LEU A 47 -8.63 9.64 9.99
CA LEU A 47 -9.81 9.17 10.72
C LEU A 47 -10.07 10.02 11.96
N ALA A 48 -9.05 10.25 12.79
CA ALA A 48 -9.16 11.10 13.97
C ALA A 48 -9.53 12.54 13.61
N ALA A 49 -8.94 13.12 12.56
CA ALA A 49 -9.29 14.45 12.09
C ALA A 49 -10.76 14.52 11.66
N THR A 50 -11.24 13.52 10.94
CA THR A 50 -12.65 13.46 10.51
C THR A 50 -13.59 13.32 11.70
N ALA A 51 -13.27 12.45 12.66
CA ALA A 51 -14.04 12.27 13.88
C ALA A 51 -14.10 13.57 14.71
N LEU A 52 -12.99 14.30 14.83
CA LEU A 52 -12.95 15.59 15.53
C LEU A 52 -13.77 16.67 14.80
N ILE A 53 -13.72 16.72 13.48
CA ILE A 53 -14.53 17.65 12.67
C ILE A 53 -16.03 17.37 12.90
N VAL A 54 -16.43 16.10 12.82
CA VAL A 54 -17.83 15.69 13.02
C VAL A 54 -18.27 15.97 14.46
N TYR A 55 -17.42 15.69 15.44
CA TYR A 55 -17.73 15.97 16.85
C TYR A 55 -17.87 17.48 17.12
N ALA A 56 -17.05 18.31 16.45
CA ALA A 56 -17.16 19.76 16.56
C ALA A 56 -18.45 20.31 15.91
N ASP A 57 -18.92 19.69 14.83
CA ASP A 57 -20.14 20.06 14.10
C ASP A 57 -21.35 19.19 14.49
N ARG A 58 -21.28 18.50 15.64
CA ARG A 58 -22.25 17.46 16.07
C ARG A 58 -23.70 17.93 16.11
N ASP A 59 -23.92 19.21 16.40
CA ASP A 59 -25.27 19.80 16.47
C ASP A 59 -25.96 19.81 15.08
N GLY A 60 -25.18 19.67 14.00
CA GLY A 60 -25.66 19.53 12.63
C GLY A 60 -26.00 18.10 12.20
N TYR A 61 -25.76 17.12 13.06
CA TYR A 61 -25.99 15.70 12.80
C TYR A 61 -27.16 15.16 13.62
N ASN A 62 -27.84 14.16 13.08
CA ASN A 62 -28.90 13.45 13.76
C ASN A 62 -28.57 11.95 13.80
N ASP A 63 -28.57 11.38 15.00
CA ASP A 63 -28.59 9.93 15.22
C ASP A 63 -30.06 9.46 15.28
N ASN A 64 -30.39 8.41 14.54
CA ASN A 64 -31.73 7.83 14.58
C ASN A 64 -32.09 7.18 15.93
N SER A 65 -31.10 6.87 16.77
CA SER A 65 -31.29 6.18 18.05
C SER A 65 -31.74 7.12 19.16
N ASP A 66 -31.03 8.24 19.36
CA ASP A 66 -31.28 9.17 20.46
C ASP A 66 -31.23 10.67 20.07
N GLN A 67 -31.10 10.97 18.77
CA GLN A 67 -31.09 12.32 18.19
C GLN A 67 -29.88 13.18 18.55
N SER A 68 -28.85 12.62 19.18
CA SER A 68 -27.61 13.33 19.50
C SER A 68 -26.40 12.54 19.03
N VAL A 69 -25.30 13.24 18.73
CA VAL A 69 -24.04 12.58 18.36
C VAL A 69 -23.02 12.79 19.47
N ASP A 70 -22.69 11.72 20.18
CA ASP A 70 -21.64 11.73 21.18
C ASP A 70 -20.25 11.55 20.54
N PHE A 71 -19.21 11.63 21.38
CA PHE A 71 -17.83 11.49 20.92
C PHE A 71 -17.59 10.14 20.25
N LEU A 72 -18.12 9.05 20.81
CA LEU A 72 -17.99 7.72 20.21
C LEU A 72 -18.75 7.61 18.89
N ASP A 73 -19.92 8.23 18.80
CA ASP A 73 -20.76 8.22 17.59
C ASP A 73 -20.09 9.00 16.45
N ALA A 74 -19.37 10.08 16.76
CA ALA A 74 -18.55 10.80 15.78
C ALA A 74 -17.41 9.93 15.22
N TRP A 75 -16.74 9.13 16.08
CA TRP A 75 -15.72 8.17 15.64
C TRP A 75 -16.30 7.03 14.81
N TYR A 76 -17.47 6.53 15.20
CA TYR A 76 -18.22 5.53 14.45
C TYR A 76 -18.62 6.08 13.07
N TYR A 77 -19.27 7.25 13.01
CA TYR A 77 -19.64 7.91 11.76
C TYR A 77 -18.44 8.14 10.86
N ALA A 78 -17.33 8.66 11.40
CA ALA A 78 -16.09 8.88 10.65
C ALA A 78 -15.56 7.56 10.05
N THR A 79 -15.54 6.48 10.84
CA THR A 79 -15.07 5.17 10.38
C THR A 79 -15.95 4.64 9.26
N VAL A 80 -17.27 4.60 9.47
CA VAL A 80 -18.28 4.08 8.53
C VAL A 80 -18.34 4.89 7.23
N THR A 81 -18.14 6.21 7.32
CA THR A 81 -18.18 7.11 6.16
C THR A 81 -16.87 7.05 5.37
N LEU A 82 -15.71 7.09 6.04
CA LEU A 82 -14.40 7.02 5.37
C LEU A 82 -14.14 5.63 4.78
N SER A 83 -14.63 4.56 5.40
CA SER A 83 -14.57 3.20 4.87
C SER A 83 -15.52 2.96 3.69
N THR A 84 -16.33 3.95 3.31
CA THR A 84 -17.41 3.83 2.33
C THR A 84 -18.48 2.78 2.67
N THR A 85 -18.60 2.38 3.94
CA THR A 85 -19.65 1.44 4.37
C THR A 85 -21.01 2.13 4.40
N GLY A 86 -21.09 3.32 5.01
CA GLY A 86 -22.26 4.20 4.94
C GLY A 86 -23.59 3.61 5.41
N TYR A 87 -23.70 3.19 6.67
CA TYR A 87 -24.94 2.62 7.22
C TYR A 87 -26.14 3.58 7.18
N GLY A 88 -25.91 4.89 7.31
CA GLY A 88 -26.96 5.91 7.21
C GLY A 88 -27.83 6.08 8.46
N ASP A 89 -27.37 5.54 9.58
CA ASP A 89 -27.93 5.70 10.92
C ASP A 89 -27.64 7.08 11.52
N ILE A 90 -26.43 7.60 11.30
CA ILE A 90 -26.04 8.97 11.64
C ILE A 90 -25.90 9.77 10.35
N THR A 91 -26.61 10.89 10.23
CA THR A 91 -26.60 11.69 8.99
C THR A 91 -26.55 13.20 9.27
N PRO A 92 -25.89 13.98 8.40
CA PRO A 92 -25.90 15.44 8.49
C PRO A 92 -27.27 15.98 8.06
N VAL A 93 -27.96 16.64 8.99
CA VAL A 93 -29.28 17.23 8.77
C VAL A 93 -29.21 18.72 8.47
N SER A 94 -28.21 19.42 9.01
CA SER A 94 -28.01 20.85 8.78
C SER A 94 -27.32 21.13 7.44
N ASP A 95 -27.60 22.30 6.86
CA ASP A 95 -26.95 22.74 5.61
C ASP A 95 -25.44 22.90 5.78
N ALA A 96 -24.99 23.37 6.93
CA ALA A 96 -23.57 23.49 7.27
C ALA A 96 -22.88 22.10 7.29
N ALA A 97 -23.47 21.13 7.99
CA ALA A 97 -22.91 19.76 8.07
C ALA A 97 -22.90 19.08 6.69
N ARG A 98 -23.90 19.33 5.85
CA ARG A 98 -23.92 18.84 4.46
C ARG A 98 -22.79 19.44 3.62
N LEU A 99 -22.55 20.75 3.74
CA LEU A 99 -21.44 21.41 3.06
C LEU A 99 -20.09 20.86 3.54
N THR A 100 -19.91 20.69 4.86
CA THR A 100 -18.71 20.05 5.43
C THR A 100 -18.52 18.64 4.87
N ASN A 101 -19.58 17.85 4.77
CA ASN A 101 -19.51 16.50 4.24
C ASN A 101 -19.06 16.48 2.75
N ILE A 102 -19.59 17.39 1.95
CA ILE A 102 -19.26 17.51 0.52
C ILE A 102 -17.83 18.02 0.33
N PHE A 103 -17.44 19.11 0.99
CA PHE A 103 -16.18 19.80 0.70
C PHE A 103 -14.99 19.29 1.51
N VAL A 104 -15.23 18.66 2.67
CA VAL A 104 -14.16 18.23 3.59
C VAL A 104 -14.12 16.72 3.72
N ILE A 105 -15.23 16.09 4.11
CA ILE A 105 -15.25 14.64 4.39
C ILE A 105 -15.06 13.83 3.10
N THR A 106 -15.65 14.26 1.99
CA THR A 106 -15.52 13.54 0.70
C THR A 106 -14.06 13.49 0.21
N PRO A 107 -13.28 14.58 0.18
CA PRO A 107 -11.85 14.51 -0.10
C PRO A 107 -11.06 13.65 0.90
N LEU A 108 -11.35 13.75 2.21
CA LEU A 108 -10.69 12.92 3.24
C LEU A 108 -10.97 11.43 3.03
N ARG A 109 -12.18 11.07 2.63
CA ARG A 109 -12.57 9.70 2.26
C ARG A 109 -11.75 9.18 1.09
N VAL A 110 -11.60 9.96 0.03
CA VAL A 110 -10.76 9.58 -1.12
C VAL A 110 -9.31 9.37 -0.69
N LEU A 111 -8.75 10.27 0.13
CA LEU A 111 -7.40 10.13 0.67
C LEU A 111 -7.26 8.87 1.53
N PHE A 112 -8.23 8.61 2.42
CA PHE A 112 -8.25 7.43 3.27
C PHE A 112 -8.22 6.14 2.44
N LEU A 113 -9.05 6.04 1.41
CA LEU A 113 -9.08 4.90 0.50
C LEU A 113 -7.76 4.74 -0.27
N ILE A 114 -7.15 5.83 -0.73
CA ILE A 114 -5.84 5.78 -1.40
C ILE A 114 -4.78 5.23 -0.45
N ILE A 115 -4.76 5.65 0.81
CA ILE A 115 -3.80 5.16 1.79
C ILE A 115 -4.04 3.67 2.08
N LEU A 116 -5.31 3.26 2.23
CA LEU A 116 -5.71 1.91 2.56
C LEU A 116 -5.46 0.92 1.41
N VAL A 117 -5.89 1.26 0.19
CA VAL A 117 -5.80 0.41 -1.00
C VAL A 117 -4.42 0.51 -1.65
N GLY A 118 -3.76 1.66 -1.53
CA GLY A 118 -2.47 1.94 -2.16
C GLY A 118 -1.35 0.99 -1.72
N THR A 119 -1.37 0.50 -0.48
CA THR A 119 -0.43 -0.55 -0.01
C THR A 119 -0.59 -1.85 -0.77
N THR A 120 -1.82 -2.34 -0.87
CA THR A 120 -2.12 -3.61 -1.55
C THR A 120 -1.83 -3.50 -3.04
N LEU A 121 -2.22 -2.39 -3.68
CA LEU A 121 -1.94 -2.18 -5.09
C LEU A 121 -0.44 -2.06 -5.38
N GLU A 122 0.33 -1.37 -4.55
CA GLU A 122 1.78 -1.26 -4.70
C GLU A 122 2.45 -2.62 -4.55
N VAL A 123 2.13 -3.37 -3.50
CA VAL A 123 2.67 -4.72 -3.26
C VAL A 123 2.30 -5.66 -4.40
N LEU A 124 1.03 -5.68 -4.82
CA LEU A 124 0.58 -6.52 -5.92
C LEU A 124 1.29 -6.15 -7.23
N THR A 125 1.39 -4.86 -7.54
CA THR A 125 2.06 -4.38 -8.75
C THR A 125 3.54 -4.76 -8.78
N GLU A 126 4.24 -4.62 -7.66
CA GLU A 126 5.63 -5.04 -7.54
C GLU A 126 5.78 -6.55 -7.78
N ARG A 127 4.96 -7.38 -7.12
CA ARG A 127 4.99 -8.84 -7.28
C ARG A 127 4.67 -9.27 -8.71
N THR A 128 3.62 -8.71 -9.31
CA THR A 128 3.23 -9.01 -10.69
C THR A 128 4.33 -8.64 -11.69
N ARG A 129 4.99 -7.49 -11.51
CA ARG A 129 6.09 -7.07 -12.40
C ARG A 129 7.33 -7.95 -12.25
N GLU A 130 7.66 -8.37 -11.03
CA GLU A 130 8.77 -9.29 -10.77
C GLU A 130 8.54 -10.65 -11.44
N GLU A 131 7.35 -11.23 -11.28
CA GLU A 131 6.99 -12.50 -11.89
C GLU A 131 6.97 -12.42 -13.42
N TRP A 132 6.41 -11.35 -13.98
CA TRP A 132 6.36 -11.14 -15.43
C TRP A 132 7.76 -11.01 -16.05
N ARG A 133 8.68 -10.35 -15.34
CA ARG A 133 10.08 -10.26 -15.77
C ARG A 133 10.75 -11.63 -15.71
N LEU A 134 10.62 -12.37 -14.61
CA LEU A 134 11.23 -13.70 -14.47
C LEU A 134 10.71 -14.70 -15.52
N ASN A 135 9.40 -14.70 -15.81
CA ASN A 135 8.83 -15.56 -16.84
C ASN A 135 9.34 -15.20 -18.24
N ARG A 136 9.51 -13.91 -18.55
CA ARG A 136 10.07 -13.50 -19.85
C ARG A 136 11.54 -13.93 -20.02
N TRP A 137 12.35 -13.78 -18.98
CA TRP A 137 13.75 -14.23 -19.02
C TRP A 137 13.85 -15.74 -19.14
N ARG A 138 12.98 -16.49 -18.46
CA ARG A 138 12.90 -17.95 -18.57
C ARG A 138 12.46 -18.41 -19.95
N SER A 139 11.58 -17.68 -20.65
CA SER A 139 11.21 -18.02 -22.03
C SER A 139 12.35 -17.76 -23.03
N THR A 140 13.15 -16.71 -22.84
CA THR A 140 14.26 -16.37 -23.75
C THR A 140 15.46 -17.32 -23.61
N LEU A 141 15.70 -17.86 -22.41
CA LEU A 141 16.83 -18.78 -22.15
C LEU A 141 16.51 -20.26 -22.43
N ARG A 142 15.25 -20.59 -22.78
CA ARG A 142 14.84 -21.98 -23.06
C ARG A 142 15.18 -22.43 -24.48
N ASP A 143 15.54 -21.50 -25.36
CA ASP A 143 15.83 -21.75 -26.79
C ASP A 143 17.34 -21.75 -27.10
N HIS A 144 18.20 -21.85 -26.08
CA HIS A 144 19.64 -21.98 -26.24
C HIS A 144 20.13 -23.29 -25.61
N THR A 145 20.16 -24.34 -26.42
CA THR A 145 20.98 -25.57 -26.22
C THR A 145 21.90 -25.72 -27.42
#